data_AF-A0A6N7M8I1-F1
#
_entry.id   AF-A0A6N7M8I1-F1
#
_cell.length_a   1.000
_cell.length_b   1.000
_cell.length_c   1.000
_cell.angle_alpha   90.00
_cell.angle_beta   90.00
_cell.angle_gamma   90.00
#
_symmetry.space_group_name_H-M   'P 1'
#
loop_
_entity.id
_entity.type
_entity.pdbx_description
1 polymer ?
#
loop_
_entity_poly.entity_id
_entity_poly.type
_entity_poly.pdbx_seq_one_letter_code
_entity_poly.pdbx_strand_id
1 'polypeptide(L)'
;MDELIEVCEADAFHVGMDEVFYLADSKCPRCRGRDKAELYAEEVTRLYDHLNENNIEMWMWGDRFLDGKTTGLGMWEASMNVTSRAIDLVPKDIMICDWHYRLAPPTPGYFALKGFNVLACPYTDAEVALAQLEHIMQVKENSNRVISSKLKGVFQTSWGNAGDFIRAYYGEEVDKKNIECAECFKKLFKAVRGEI
;
A
#
# COMPACT_ATOMS: atom_id res chain seq x y z
N MET A 1 3.14 -13.18 14.66
CA MET A 1 2.57 -11.83 14.63
C MET A 1 2.65 -11.24 16.02
N ASP A 2 1.99 -11.88 16.99
CA ASP A 2 1.91 -11.43 18.39
C ASP A 2 3.26 -11.17 19.06
N GLU A 3 4.21 -12.10 18.96
CA GLU A 3 5.56 -11.91 19.52
C GLU A 3 6.25 -10.64 18.99
N LEU A 4 6.08 -10.33 17.69
CA LEU A 4 6.66 -9.13 17.08
C LEU A 4 5.94 -7.86 17.54
N ILE A 5 4.62 -7.93 17.70
CA ILE A 5 3.81 -6.81 18.19
C ILE A 5 4.21 -6.49 19.65
N GLU A 6 4.32 -7.52 20.48
CA GLU A 6 4.71 -7.39 21.89
C GLU A 6 6.12 -6.82 22.03
N VAL A 7 7.11 -7.40 21.35
CA VAL A 7 8.52 -6.99 21.48
C VAL A 7 8.77 -5.59 20.90
N CYS A 8 8.03 -5.18 19.87
CA CYS A 8 8.15 -3.86 19.26
C CYS A 8 7.25 -2.80 19.91
N GLU A 9 6.40 -3.18 20.88
CA GLU A 9 5.39 -2.32 21.49
C GLU A 9 4.51 -1.62 20.42
N ALA A 10 4.17 -2.36 19.36
CA ALA A 10 3.52 -1.80 18.17
C ALA A 10 2.01 -1.63 18.37
N ASP A 11 1.44 -0.55 17.84
CA ASP A 11 -0.01 -0.28 17.75
C ASP A 11 -0.59 -0.57 16.35
N ALA A 12 0.27 -0.89 15.39
CA ALA A 12 -0.09 -1.29 14.04
C ALA A 12 0.81 -2.43 13.54
N PHE A 13 0.29 -3.26 12.63
CA PHE A 13 1.04 -4.36 12.02
C PHE A 13 0.77 -4.45 10.51
N HIS A 14 1.84 -4.41 9.71
CA HIS A 14 1.75 -4.55 8.25
C HIS A 14 1.82 -6.03 7.84
N VAL A 15 0.73 -6.57 7.31
CA VAL A 15 0.62 -8.02 6.99
C VAL A 15 1.15 -8.41 5.61
N GLY A 16 1.57 -7.43 4.79
CA GLY A 16 1.99 -7.66 3.41
C GLY A 16 0.77 -7.80 2.51
N MET A 17 0.53 -9.02 2.01
CA MET A 17 -0.59 -9.40 1.11
C MET A 17 -0.51 -8.84 -0.31
N ASP A 18 0.67 -8.39 -0.74
CA ASP A 18 1.00 -8.04 -2.11
C ASP A 18 1.18 -9.29 -2.99
N GLU A 19 1.06 -9.09 -4.31
CA GLU A 19 1.57 -10.04 -5.30
C GLU A 19 1.04 -11.49 -5.17
N VAL A 20 -0.16 -11.65 -4.59
CA VAL A 20 -0.82 -12.96 -4.45
C VAL A 20 -1.31 -13.45 -5.82
N PHE A 21 -0.40 -14.07 -6.58
CA PHE A 21 -0.67 -14.52 -7.96
C PHE A 21 -1.40 -15.86 -8.01
N TYR A 22 -1.10 -16.75 -7.08
CA TYR A 22 -1.58 -18.14 -7.09
C TYR A 22 -2.61 -18.36 -6.00
N LEU A 23 -3.88 -18.37 -6.41
CA LEU A 23 -5.03 -18.61 -5.55
C LEU A 23 -6.07 -19.44 -6.31
N ALA A 24 -6.76 -20.34 -5.61
CA ALA A 24 -7.69 -21.32 -6.18
C ALA A 24 -7.11 -22.08 -7.39
N ASP A 25 -5.82 -22.39 -7.37
CA ASP A 25 -5.16 -23.12 -8.45
C ASP A 25 -5.83 -24.48 -8.68
N SER A 26 -5.95 -24.91 -9.94
CA SER A 26 -6.64 -26.15 -10.31
C SER A 26 -5.98 -27.40 -9.70
N LYS A 27 -4.68 -27.32 -9.37
CA LYS A 27 -3.92 -28.37 -8.71
C LYS A 27 -3.97 -28.30 -7.19
N CYS A 28 -4.55 -27.26 -6.59
CA CYS A 28 -4.60 -27.11 -5.14
C CYS A 28 -5.72 -27.98 -4.54
N PRO A 29 -5.41 -29.01 -3.73
CA PRO A 29 -6.45 -29.87 -3.16
C PRO A 29 -7.33 -29.15 -2.13
N ARG A 30 -6.86 -28.01 -1.57
CA ARG A 30 -7.55 -27.28 -0.50
C ARG A 30 -8.54 -26.24 -1.01
N CYS A 31 -8.23 -25.54 -2.10
CA CYS A 31 -8.98 -24.36 -2.54
C CYS A 31 -9.33 -24.33 -4.03
N ARG A 32 -9.01 -25.38 -4.80
CA ARG A 32 -9.40 -25.46 -6.22
C ARG A 32 -10.89 -25.18 -6.41
N GLY A 33 -11.22 -24.37 -7.42
CA GLY A 33 -12.60 -24.07 -7.80
C GLY A 33 -13.34 -23.09 -6.89
N ARG A 34 -12.74 -22.62 -5.79
CA ARG A 34 -13.31 -21.54 -4.97
C ARG A 34 -13.11 -20.17 -5.65
N ASP A 35 -13.98 -19.21 -5.33
CA ASP A 35 -13.82 -17.83 -5.80
C ASP A 35 -12.55 -17.20 -5.17
N LYS A 36 -11.70 -16.62 -6.02
CA LYS A 36 -10.40 -16.07 -5.61
C LYS A 36 -10.56 -14.79 -4.79
N ALA A 37 -11.54 -13.95 -5.11
CA ALA A 37 -11.80 -12.75 -4.33
C ALA A 37 -12.31 -13.11 -2.94
N GLU A 38 -13.21 -14.09 -2.82
CA GLU A 38 -13.69 -14.56 -1.52
C GLU A 38 -12.57 -15.20 -0.69
N LEU A 39 -11.70 -16.02 -1.30
CA LEU A 39 -10.55 -16.60 -0.63
C LEU A 39 -9.57 -15.54 -0.11
N TYR A 40 -9.26 -14.55 -0.93
CA TYR A 40 -8.36 -13.47 -0.54
C TYR A 40 -8.99 -12.63 0.58
N ALA A 41 -10.28 -12.29 0.46
CA ALA A 41 -11.02 -11.56 1.48
C ALA A 41 -11.12 -12.33 2.81
N GLU A 42 -11.31 -13.65 2.77
CA GLU A 42 -11.34 -14.51 3.96
C GLU A 42 -10.01 -14.44 4.71
N GLU A 43 -8.87 -14.51 4.02
CA GLU A 43 -7.55 -14.41 4.65
C GLU A 43 -7.28 -13.01 5.19
N VAL A 44 -7.59 -11.96 4.41
CA VAL A 44 -7.48 -10.56 4.90
C VAL A 44 -8.33 -10.35 6.16
N THR A 45 -9.56 -10.86 6.18
CA THR A 45 -10.47 -10.71 7.32
C THR A 45 -9.98 -11.49 8.54
N ARG A 46 -9.42 -12.69 8.36
CA ARG A 46 -8.82 -13.44 9.48
C ARG A 46 -7.65 -12.72 10.12
N LEU A 47 -6.76 -12.15 9.30
CA LEU A 47 -5.62 -11.36 9.80
C LEU A 47 -6.12 -10.09 10.49
N TYR A 48 -7.12 -9.43 9.91
CA TYR A 48 -7.78 -8.27 10.50
C TYR A 48 -8.37 -8.59 11.87
N ASP A 49 -9.20 -9.64 11.96
CA ASP A 49 -9.89 -10.02 13.19
C ASP A 49 -8.88 -10.33 14.31
N HIS A 50 -7.82 -11.08 13.99
CA HIS A 50 -6.76 -11.43 14.95
C HIS A 50 -6.03 -10.19 15.51
N LEU A 51 -5.72 -9.21 14.65
CA LEU A 51 -5.10 -7.95 15.07
C LEU A 51 -6.07 -7.08 15.89
N ASN A 52 -7.31 -7.00 15.43
CA ASN A 52 -8.34 -6.15 16.03
C ASN A 52 -8.79 -6.66 17.42
N GLU A 53 -8.71 -7.97 17.69
CA GLU A 53 -8.92 -8.54 19.05
C GLU A 53 -8.03 -7.88 20.11
N ASN A 54 -6.84 -7.40 19.72
CA ASN A 54 -5.88 -6.73 20.59
C ASN A 54 -5.77 -5.22 20.31
N ASN A 55 -6.72 -4.63 19.59
CA ASN A 55 -6.72 -3.22 19.16
C ASN A 55 -5.48 -2.81 18.36
N ILE A 56 -4.94 -3.71 17.55
CA ILE A 56 -3.81 -3.41 16.66
C ILE A 56 -4.36 -3.02 15.29
N GLU A 57 -3.94 -1.87 14.77
CA GLU A 57 -4.34 -1.43 13.42
C GLU A 57 -3.69 -2.31 12.35
N MET A 58 -4.49 -2.83 11.42
CA MET A 58 -3.98 -3.60 10.30
C MET A 58 -3.55 -2.70 9.14
N TRP A 59 -2.30 -2.86 8.70
CA TRP A 59 -1.79 -2.27 7.47
C TRP A 59 -1.55 -3.36 6.42
N MET A 60 -1.78 -3.08 5.14
CA MET A 60 -1.51 -4.02 4.05
C MET A 60 -1.27 -3.33 2.71
N TRP A 61 -0.61 -4.02 1.79
CA TRP A 61 -0.51 -3.58 0.40
C TRP A 61 -1.87 -3.65 -0.32
N GLY A 62 -2.16 -2.66 -1.17
CA GLY A 62 -3.45 -2.52 -1.84
C GLY A 62 -3.59 -3.17 -3.22
N ASP A 63 -2.50 -3.63 -3.83
CA ASP A 63 -2.45 -3.99 -5.27
C ASP A 63 -3.46 -5.07 -5.66
N ARG A 64 -3.75 -6.05 -4.78
CA ARG A 64 -4.72 -7.11 -5.08
C ARG A 64 -6.18 -6.65 -5.09
N PHE A 65 -6.47 -5.42 -4.67
CA PHE A 65 -7.80 -4.80 -4.76
C PHE A 65 -8.03 -4.00 -6.06
N LEU A 66 -7.00 -3.76 -6.86
CA LEU A 66 -7.09 -3.02 -8.11
C LEU A 66 -7.33 -3.97 -9.29
N ASP A 67 -8.24 -3.65 -10.21
CA ASP A 67 -8.43 -4.44 -11.43
C ASP A 67 -7.36 -4.10 -12.47
N GLY A 68 -6.36 -4.97 -12.63
CA GLY A 68 -5.24 -4.74 -13.54
C GLY A 68 -5.62 -4.74 -15.03
N LYS A 69 -6.72 -5.40 -15.41
CA LYS A 69 -7.19 -5.42 -16.80
C LYS A 69 -7.89 -4.11 -17.17
N THR A 70 -8.72 -3.60 -16.27
CA THR A 70 -9.44 -2.35 -16.49
C THR A 70 -8.52 -1.14 -16.40
N THR A 71 -7.59 -1.15 -15.44
CA THR A 71 -6.72 0.00 -15.17
C THR A 71 -5.45 0.02 -16.01
N GLY A 72 -5.01 -1.14 -16.52
CA GLY A 72 -3.73 -1.27 -17.22
C GLY A 72 -2.49 -1.30 -16.31
N LEU A 73 -2.67 -1.38 -14.99
CA LEU A 73 -1.57 -1.42 -14.00
C LEU A 73 -0.77 -2.73 -14.00
N GLY A 74 -1.25 -3.76 -14.71
CA GLY A 74 -0.53 -5.02 -14.88
C GLY A 74 -0.58 -5.93 -13.65
N MET A 75 0.13 -7.06 -13.70
CA MET A 75 0.02 -8.10 -12.66
C MET A 75 0.74 -7.77 -11.34
N TRP A 76 1.74 -6.90 -11.38
CA TRP A 76 2.56 -6.55 -10.21
C TRP A 76 1.83 -5.53 -9.34
N GLU A 77 1.37 -4.43 -9.94
CA GLU A 77 0.72 -3.33 -9.23
C GLU A 77 -0.81 -3.49 -9.14
N ALA A 78 -1.38 -4.55 -9.74
CA ALA A 78 -2.81 -4.83 -9.69
C ALA A 78 -3.18 -6.32 -9.87
N SER A 79 -4.42 -6.67 -9.53
CA SER A 79 -4.96 -8.01 -9.72
C SER A 79 -5.22 -8.32 -11.21
N MET A 80 -4.55 -9.36 -11.72
CA MET A 80 -4.84 -10.01 -13.00
C MET A 80 -5.55 -11.36 -12.85
N ASN A 81 -5.80 -11.79 -11.61
CA ASN A 81 -6.39 -13.07 -11.25
C ASN A 81 -7.72 -12.91 -10.49
N VAL A 82 -8.44 -11.80 -10.74
CA VAL A 82 -9.79 -11.47 -10.23
C VAL A 82 -9.93 -11.33 -8.70
N THR A 83 -8.85 -11.09 -7.96
CA THR A 83 -8.95 -10.76 -6.53
C THR A 83 -9.48 -9.33 -6.29
N SER A 84 -9.49 -8.46 -7.29
CA SER A 84 -9.94 -7.05 -7.17
C SER A 84 -11.31 -6.89 -6.51
N ARG A 85 -12.25 -7.83 -6.73
CA ARG A 85 -13.57 -7.84 -6.09
C ARG A 85 -13.53 -7.95 -4.57
N ALA A 86 -12.43 -8.42 -3.99
CA ALA A 86 -12.25 -8.55 -2.54
C ALA A 86 -12.31 -7.19 -1.84
N ILE A 87 -12.07 -6.08 -2.55
CA ILE A 87 -12.15 -4.73 -2.01
C ILE A 87 -13.50 -4.47 -1.33
N ASP A 88 -14.59 -5.08 -1.81
CA ASP A 88 -15.95 -4.89 -1.27
C ASP A 88 -16.32 -5.89 -0.17
N LEU A 89 -15.44 -6.85 0.15
CA LEU A 89 -15.71 -7.97 1.06
C LEU A 89 -14.95 -7.86 2.40
N VAL A 90 -14.03 -6.91 2.54
CA VAL A 90 -13.15 -6.78 3.71
C VAL A 90 -13.50 -5.55 4.58
N PRO A 91 -13.10 -5.53 5.87
CA PRO A 91 -13.23 -4.37 6.76
C PRO A 91 -12.60 -3.10 6.20
N LYS A 92 -13.18 -1.92 6.47
CA LYS A 92 -12.86 -0.63 5.82
C LYS A 92 -11.92 0.28 6.62
N ASP A 93 -11.61 -0.10 7.83
CA ASP A 93 -10.67 0.55 8.73
C ASP A 93 -9.22 0.10 8.52
N ILE A 94 -8.97 -0.91 7.68
CA ILE A 94 -7.64 -1.30 7.22
C ILE A 94 -6.91 -0.09 6.58
N MET A 95 -5.65 0.10 6.95
CA MET A 95 -4.73 1.04 6.29
C MET A 95 -4.18 0.41 5.01
N ILE A 96 -4.49 0.99 3.87
CA ILE A 96 -3.99 0.56 2.57
C ILE A 96 -2.69 1.30 2.24
N CYS A 97 -1.63 0.54 2.02
CA CYS A 97 -0.38 1.02 1.43
C CYS A 97 -0.47 0.83 -0.09
N ASP A 98 -0.72 1.92 -0.81
CA ASP A 98 -0.99 1.93 -2.25
C ASP A 98 0.30 2.23 -3.04
N TRP A 99 1.00 1.18 -3.47
CA TRP A 99 2.33 1.28 -4.05
C TRP A 99 2.30 1.34 -5.59
N HIS A 100 2.96 2.36 -6.14
CA HIS A 100 3.15 2.56 -7.57
C HIS A 100 4.47 3.28 -7.82
N TYR A 101 5.30 2.78 -8.75
CA TYR A 101 6.69 3.26 -8.88
C TYR A 101 7.01 3.98 -10.18
N ARG A 102 6.19 3.80 -11.22
CA ARG A 102 6.45 4.37 -12.55
C ARG A 102 5.42 5.40 -12.98
N LEU A 103 4.23 5.32 -12.41
CA LEU A 103 3.11 6.19 -12.70
C LEU A 103 2.44 6.59 -11.37
N ALA A 104 1.69 7.67 -11.39
CA ALA A 104 0.86 8.10 -10.27
C ALA A 104 -0.62 7.92 -10.62
N PRO A 105 -1.15 6.69 -10.71
CA PRO A 105 -2.59 6.51 -10.93
C PRO A 105 -3.38 7.13 -9.75
N PRO A 106 -4.62 7.60 -9.97
CA PRO A 106 -5.45 8.20 -8.91
C PRO A 106 -6.07 7.15 -7.98
N THR A 107 -5.35 6.06 -7.70
CA THR A 107 -5.77 4.94 -6.85
C THR A 107 -5.94 5.31 -5.37
N PRO A 108 -5.23 6.28 -4.77
CA PRO A 108 -5.55 6.72 -3.41
C PRO A 108 -6.97 7.29 -3.31
N GLY A 109 -7.42 8.02 -4.35
CA GLY A 109 -8.80 8.49 -4.45
C GLY A 109 -9.80 7.34 -4.55
N TYR A 110 -9.47 6.30 -5.32
CA TYR A 110 -10.30 5.09 -5.43
C TYR A 110 -10.46 4.37 -4.08
N PHE A 111 -9.37 4.14 -3.35
CA PHE A 111 -9.43 3.52 -2.02
C PHE A 111 -10.22 4.36 -1.01
N ALA A 112 -10.02 5.68 -1.01
CA ALA A 112 -10.79 6.59 -0.16
C ALA A 112 -12.29 6.54 -0.48
N LEU A 113 -12.68 6.49 -1.75
CA LEU A 113 -14.08 6.33 -2.18
C LEU A 113 -14.66 4.97 -1.81
N LYS A 114 -13.83 3.93 -1.72
CA LYS A 114 -14.19 2.60 -1.22
C LYS A 114 -14.23 2.49 0.31
N GLY A 115 -13.89 3.57 1.01
CA GLY A 115 -14.01 3.72 2.47
C GLY A 115 -12.73 3.45 3.26
N PHE A 116 -11.63 3.09 2.60
CA PHE A 116 -10.38 2.70 3.24
C PHE A 116 -9.52 3.90 3.64
N ASN A 117 -8.80 3.80 4.75
CA ASN A 117 -7.67 4.67 5.00
C ASN A 117 -6.54 4.31 4.01
N VAL A 118 -5.83 5.29 3.46
CA VAL A 118 -4.81 5.03 2.43
C VAL A 118 -3.60 5.95 2.51
N LEU A 119 -2.42 5.37 2.29
CA LEU A 119 -1.13 6.02 2.10
C LEU A 119 -0.64 5.73 0.68
N ALA A 120 -0.21 6.73 -0.08
CA ALA A 120 0.50 6.49 -1.33
C ALA A 120 1.96 6.08 -1.06
N CYS A 121 2.45 5.06 -1.75
CA CYS A 121 3.73 4.42 -1.47
C CYS A 121 4.70 4.48 -2.67
N PRO A 122 5.40 5.60 -2.88
CA PRO A 122 6.42 5.71 -3.91
C PRO A 122 7.75 5.06 -3.51
N TYR A 123 8.60 4.81 -4.50
CA TYR A 123 9.96 4.28 -4.32
C TYR A 123 11.03 5.29 -4.80
N THR A 124 11.68 5.07 -5.94
CA THR A 124 12.87 5.84 -6.34
C THR A 124 12.60 7.10 -7.14
N ASP A 125 11.44 7.22 -7.79
CA ASP A 125 11.14 8.35 -8.68
C ASP A 125 10.43 9.47 -7.93
N ALA A 126 11.13 10.60 -7.78
CA ALA A 126 10.65 11.75 -7.03
C ALA A 126 9.50 12.49 -7.74
N GLU A 127 9.45 12.47 -9.07
CA GLU A 127 8.35 13.10 -9.82
C GLU A 127 7.07 12.29 -9.65
N VAL A 128 7.18 10.96 -9.69
CA VAL A 128 6.04 10.06 -9.39
C VAL A 128 5.55 10.27 -7.97
N ALA A 129 6.46 10.36 -7.00
CA ALA A 129 6.13 10.60 -5.59
C ALA A 129 5.39 11.94 -5.39
N LEU A 130 5.85 13.01 -6.04
CA LEU A 130 5.20 14.31 -5.96
C LEU A 130 3.83 14.32 -6.65
N ALA A 131 3.69 13.67 -7.79
CA ALA A 131 2.39 13.52 -8.46
C ALA A 131 1.38 12.73 -7.60
N GLN A 132 1.83 11.68 -6.89
CA GLN A 132 0.99 10.96 -5.93
C GLN A 132 0.55 11.84 -4.76
N LEU A 133 1.46 12.65 -4.19
CA LEU A 133 1.13 13.62 -3.15
C LEU A 133 0.14 14.67 -3.66
N GLU A 134 0.34 15.17 -4.87
CA GLU A 134 -0.57 16.13 -5.50
C GLU A 134 -1.98 15.56 -5.65
N HIS A 135 -2.14 14.32 -6.14
CA HIS A 135 -3.44 13.66 -6.23
C HIS A 135 -4.14 13.55 -4.86
N ILE A 136 -3.40 13.22 -3.81
CA ILE A 136 -3.93 13.20 -2.43
C ILE A 136 -4.43 14.59 -2.04
N MET A 137 -3.65 15.64 -2.28
CA MET A 137 -4.01 17.01 -1.94
C MET A 137 -5.24 17.49 -2.72
N GLN A 138 -5.28 17.24 -4.02
CA GLN A 138 -6.42 17.61 -4.88
C GLN A 138 -7.71 16.95 -4.41
N VAL A 139 -7.69 15.65 -4.09
CA VAL A 139 -8.89 14.96 -3.57
C VAL A 139 -9.26 15.48 -2.18
N LYS A 140 -8.30 15.78 -1.30
CA LYS A 140 -8.58 16.39 0.01
C LYS A 140 -9.28 17.74 -0.11
N GLU A 141 -8.78 18.60 -1.00
CA GLU A 141 -9.30 19.96 -1.19
C GLU A 141 -10.72 19.97 -1.78
N ASN A 142 -11.01 19.02 -2.68
CA ASN A 142 -12.24 19.01 -3.47
C ASN A 142 -13.30 18.00 -2.98
N SER A 143 -13.12 17.40 -1.81
CA SER A 143 -14.07 16.42 -1.26
C SER A 143 -14.55 16.80 0.14
N ASN A 144 -15.63 16.15 0.58
CA ASN A 144 -16.14 16.33 1.93
C ASN A 144 -15.21 15.71 2.99
N ARG A 145 -15.48 15.99 4.27
CA ARG A 145 -14.68 15.47 5.39
C ARG A 145 -14.62 13.94 5.45
N VAL A 146 -15.67 13.25 4.98
CA VAL A 146 -15.72 11.77 5.00
C VAL A 146 -14.63 11.21 4.09
N ILE A 147 -14.54 11.68 2.84
CA ILE A 147 -13.55 11.20 1.87
C ILE A 147 -12.15 11.73 2.22
N SER A 148 -12.00 13.04 2.45
CA SER A 148 -10.68 13.65 2.72
C SER A 148 -9.99 13.06 3.96
N SER A 149 -10.75 12.64 4.98
CA SER A 149 -10.19 12.02 6.20
C SER A 149 -9.55 10.64 5.97
N LYS A 150 -9.88 9.98 4.85
CA LYS A 150 -9.35 8.67 4.47
C LYS A 150 -7.97 8.74 3.84
N LEU A 151 -7.62 9.88 3.25
CA LEU A 151 -6.32 10.11 2.65
C LEU A 151 -5.29 10.46 3.75
N LYS A 152 -4.46 9.49 4.14
CA LYS A 152 -3.55 9.62 5.29
C LYS A 152 -2.21 10.25 4.95
N GLY A 153 -1.87 10.33 3.66
CA GLY A 153 -0.63 10.95 3.19
C GLY A 153 0.21 9.98 2.39
N VAL A 154 1.52 10.00 2.63
CA VAL A 154 2.50 9.23 1.87
C VAL A 154 3.33 8.36 2.80
N PHE A 155 3.76 7.20 2.31
CA PHE A 155 4.66 6.29 2.99
C PHE A 155 5.76 5.85 2.03
N GLN A 156 6.92 6.51 2.12
CA GLN A 156 8.08 6.20 1.29
C GLN A 156 8.54 4.76 1.50
N THR A 157 8.71 4.02 0.41
CA THR A 157 9.24 2.65 0.45
C THR A 157 10.71 2.61 0.04
N SER A 158 11.42 1.61 0.54
CA SER A 158 12.75 1.22 0.07
C SER A 158 12.85 -0.29 0.11
N TRP A 159 13.40 -0.89 -0.96
CA TRP A 159 13.66 -2.34 -1.03
C TRP A 159 15.14 -2.68 -0.77
N GLY A 160 15.97 -1.65 -0.51
CA GLY A 160 17.34 -1.82 -0.04
C GLY A 160 17.40 -2.07 1.46
N ASN A 161 18.59 -2.42 1.97
CA ASN A 161 18.77 -2.50 3.41
C ASN A 161 18.79 -1.09 4.05
N ALA A 162 18.38 -1.01 5.31
CA ALA A 162 18.27 0.27 6.01
C ALA A 162 19.61 1.01 6.12
N GLY A 163 20.72 0.29 6.29
CA GLY A 163 22.05 0.89 6.40
C GLY A 163 22.45 1.67 5.14
N ASP A 164 22.18 1.11 3.96
CA ASP A 164 22.51 1.75 2.69
C ASP A 164 21.60 2.94 2.40
N PHE A 165 20.31 2.84 2.75
CA PHE A 165 19.41 3.99 2.67
C PHE A 165 19.89 5.15 3.56
N ILE A 166 20.31 4.87 4.80
CA ILE A 166 20.84 5.89 5.72
C ILE A 166 22.11 6.52 5.17
N ARG A 167 23.05 5.72 4.66
CA ARG A 167 24.28 6.22 4.04
C ARG A 167 23.99 7.09 2.81
N ALA A 168 23.10 6.63 1.92
CA ALA A 168 22.61 7.45 0.80
C ALA A 168 21.96 8.76 1.27
N TYR A 169 21.17 8.72 2.35
CA TYR A 169 20.55 9.91 2.93
C TYR A 169 21.59 10.94 3.39
N TYR A 170 22.74 10.51 3.89
CA TYR A 170 23.84 11.40 4.25
C TYR A 170 24.83 11.71 3.11
N GLY A 171 24.57 11.21 1.90
CA GLY A 171 25.36 11.51 0.71
C GLY A 171 26.60 10.63 0.54
N GLU A 172 26.66 9.49 1.23
CA GLU A 172 27.71 8.49 1.05
C GLU A 172 27.46 7.64 -0.20
N GLU A 173 28.54 7.10 -0.78
CA GLU A 173 28.48 6.25 -1.96
C GLU A 173 27.92 4.86 -1.61
N VAL A 174 26.80 4.51 -2.24
CA VAL A 174 26.13 3.21 -2.16
C VAL A 174 25.48 2.92 -3.51
N ASP A 175 24.79 1.78 -3.63
CA ASP A 175 24.06 1.43 -4.86
C ASP A 175 23.09 2.53 -5.29
N LYS A 176 23.06 2.77 -6.60
CA LYS A 176 22.28 3.83 -7.25
C LYS A 176 20.82 3.89 -6.79
N LYS A 177 20.15 2.75 -6.62
CA LYS A 177 18.75 2.72 -6.17
C LYS A 177 18.56 3.31 -4.77
N ASN A 178 19.51 3.10 -3.86
CA ASN A 178 19.44 3.68 -2.51
C ASN A 178 19.62 5.20 -2.57
N ILE A 179 20.50 5.69 -3.44
CA ILE A 179 20.69 7.12 -3.70
C ILE A 179 19.38 7.74 -4.23
N GLU A 180 18.82 7.16 -5.30
CA GLU A 180 17.56 7.63 -5.89
C GLU A 180 16.41 7.60 -4.88
N CYS A 181 16.31 6.53 -4.07
CA CYS A 181 15.32 6.41 -3.01
C CYS A 181 15.48 7.50 -1.93
N ALA A 182 16.71 7.80 -1.50
CA ALA A 182 16.96 8.85 -0.52
C ALA A 182 16.69 10.25 -1.07
N GLU A 183 17.01 10.50 -2.35
CA GLU A 183 16.68 11.74 -3.05
C GLU A 183 15.16 11.93 -3.19
N CYS A 184 14.45 10.87 -3.58
CA CYS A 184 13.00 10.82 -3.63
C CYS A 184 12.39 11.16 -2.26
N PHE A 185 12.83 10.48 -1.20
CA PHE A 185 12.41 10.74 0.17
C PHE A 185 12.61 12.21 0.56
N LYS A 186 13.81 12.76 0.35
CA LYS A 186 14.12 14.15 0.68
C LYS A 186 13.20 15.13 -0.04
N LYS A 187 12.99 14.94 -1.35
CA LYS A 187 12.15 15.81 -2.16
C LYS A 187 10.67 15.70 -1.76
N LEU A 188 10.16 14.47 -1.62
CA LEU A 188 8.78 14.21 -1.21
C LEU A 188 8.48 14.82 0.16
N PHE A 189 9.30 14.56 1.17
CA PHE A 189 9.03 15.03 2.52
C PHE A 189 9.25 16.53 2.68
N LYS A 190 10.09 17.15 1.84
CA LYS A 190 10.18 18.61 1.74
C LYS A 190 8.86 19.21 1.22
N ALA A 191 8.22 18.58 0.22
CA ALA A 191 6.88 18.99 -0.24
C ALA A 191 5.79 18.75 0.83
N VAL A 192 5.82 17.61 1.52
CA VAL A 192 4.87 17.33 2.63
C VAL A 192 4.93 18.40 3.72
N ARG A 193 6.11 18.95 4.01
CA ARG A 193 6.30 20.04 4.98
C ARG A 193 5.99 21.44 4.43
N GLY A 194 5.62 21.57 3.15
CA GLY A 194 5.34 22.87 2.52
C GLY A 194 6.60 23.73 2.27
N GLU A 195 7.76 23.10 2.10
CA GLU A 195 9.06 23.77 1.92
C GLU A 195 9.47 23.93 0.43
N ILE A 196 8.59 23.56 -0.51
CA ILE A 196 8.77 23.69 -1.97
C ILE A 196 7.59 24.47 -2.55
#